data_AF-A0A922VSC5-F1
#
_entry.id   AF-A0A922VSC5-F1
#
_cell.length_a   1.000
_cell.length_b   1.000
_cell.length_c   1.000
_cell.angle_alpha   90.00
_cell.angle_beta   90.00
_cell.angle_gamma   90.00
#
_symmetry.space_group_name_H-M   'P 1'
#
loop_
_entity.id
_entity.type
_entity.pdbx_description
1 polymer ?
#
loop_
_entity_poly.entity_id
_entity_poly.type
_entity_poly.pdbx_seq_one_letter_code
_entity_poly.pdbx_strand_id
1 'polypeptide(L)'
;MKVMQDKELDKLLAVAANQAPRPSAGFMDRVLADALSLQPKPAELPQRPSPTAEGLVARIAVLFGGAPALAGVCSAAVVGLAFGYLNPTTLDVLTGGLTGAETLEMFPSADFLTTEG
;
A
#
# COMPACT_ATOMS: atom_id res chain seq x y z
N MET A 1 31.71 40.94 -56.26
CA MET A 1 31.20 40.46 -54.95
C MET A 1 31.72 39.05 -54.74
N LYS A 2 32.62 38.85 -53.77
CA LYS A 2 33.17 37.53 -53.45
C LYS A 2 32.14 36.80 -52.57
N VAL A 3 31.65 35.65 -53.04
CA VAL A 3 30.77 34.79 -52.24
C VAL A 3 31.61 34.22 -51.10
N MET A 4 31.25 34.53 -49.85
CA MET A 4 31.91 33.96 -48.66
C MET A 4 31.62 32.46 -48.59
N GLN A 5 32.63 31.68 -48.20
CA GLN A 5 32.50 30.23 -48.06
C GLN A 5 31.86 29.90 -46.70
N ASP A 6 30.99 28.90 -46.63
CA ASP A 6 30.24 28.52 -45.41
C ASP A 6 31.15 28.33 -44.18
N LYS A 7 32.35 27.77 -44.38
CA LYS A 7 33.33 27.57 -43.30
C LYS A 7 33.88 28.87 -42.71
N GLU A 8 33.92 29.96 -43.48
CA GLU A 8 34.32 31.28 -42.97
C GLU A 8 33.17 31.92 -42.18
N LEU A 9 31.93 31.71 -42.63
CA LEU A 9 30.74 32.16 -41.92
C LEU A 9 30.60 31.47 -40.56
N ASP A 10 30.78 30.15 -40.51
CA ASP A 10 30.73 29.38 -39.26
C ASP A 10 31.77 29.88 -38.24
N LYS A 11 32.97 30.23 -38.68
CA LYS A 11 34.01 30.79 -37.82
C LYS A 11 33.60 32.16 -37.26
N LEU A 12 33.02 33.03 -38.09
CA LEU A 12 32.55 34.34 -37.64
C LEU A 12 31.38 34.23 -36.66
N LEU A 13 30.44 33.32 -36.90
CA LEU A 13 29.32 33.03 -36.01
C LEU A 13 29.81 32.45 -34.67
N ALA A 14 30.81 31.56 -34.70
CA ALA A 14 31.41 31.02 -33.48
C ALA A 14 32.11 32.11 -32.64
N VAL A 15 32.75 33.08 -33.26
CA VAL A 15 33.34 34.24 -32.55
C VAL A 15 32.24 35.13 -31.98
N ALA A 16 31.20 35.43 -32.75
CA ALA A 16 30.08 36.26 -32.31
C ALA A 16 29.29 35.63 -31.15
N ALA A 17 29.08 34.31 -31.17
CA ALA A 17 28.42 33.58 -30.09
C ALA A 17 29.19 33.67 -28.76
N ASN A 18 30.53 33.68 -28.80
CA ASN A 18 31.38 33.83 -27.62
C ASN A 18 31.46 35.28 -27.11
N GLN A 19 31.00 36.25 -27.89
CA GLN A 19 31.00 37.68 -27.54
C GLN A 19 29.57 38.19 -27.40
N ALA A 20 28.71 37.40 -26.76
CA ALA A 20 27.33 37.79 -26.54
C ALA A 20 27.26 39.19 -25.88
N PRO A 21 26.57 40.16 -26.50
CA PRO A 21 26.50 41.51 -25.97
C PRO A 21 25.84 41.49 -24.59
N ARG A 22 26.50 42.09 -23.61
CA ARG A 22 25.97 42.16 -22.25
C ARG A 22 24.77 43.11 -22.25
N PRO A 23 23.59 42.68 -21.78
CA PRO A 23 22.44 43.58 -21.65
C PRO A 23 22.77 44.73 -20.71
N SER A 24 22.17 45.90 -20.94
CA SER A 24 22.34 47.05 -20.06
C SER A 24 21.74 46.77 -18.68
N ALA A 25 22.33 47.36 -17.63
CA ALA A 25 21.85 47.17 -16.25
C ALA A 25 20.38 47.56 -16.10
N GLY A 26 19.97 48.70 -16.66
CA GLY A 26 18.57 49.15 -16.61
C GLY A 26 17.59 48.25 -17.37
N PHE A 27 18.04 47.54 -18.42
CA PHE A 27 17.20 46.52 -19.07
C PHE A 27 17.03 45.30 -18.16
N MET A 28 18.12 44.82 -17.54
CA MET A 28 18.06 43.71 -16.60
C MET A 28 17.16 44.00 -15.40
N ASP A 29 17.22 45.21 -14.84
CA ASP A 29 16.37 45.61 -13.72
C ASP A 29 14.88 45.54 -14.07
N ARG A 30 14.51 45.98 -15.28
CA ARG A 30 13.12 45.91 -15.77
C ARG A 30 12.66 44.48 -15.99
N VAL A 31 13.52 43.63 -16.57
CA VAL A 31 13.23 42.20 -16.77
C VAL A 31 13.02 41.49 -15.44
N LEU A 32 13.85 41.78 -14.44
CA LEU A 32 13.71 41.19 -13.10
C LEU A 32 12.44 41.65 -12.39
N ALA A 33 12.10 42.95 -12.49
CA ALA A 33 10.87 43.49 -11.93
C ALA A 33 9.63 42.83 -12.57
N ASP A 34 9.64 42.66 -13.89
CA ASP A 34 8.58 41.98 -14.63
C ASP A 34 8.46 40.50 -14.22
N ALA A 35 9.59 39.78 -14.17
CA ALA A 35 9.62 38.39 -13.74
C ALA A 35 9.09 38.18 -12.31
N LEU A 36 9.43 39.08 -11.38
CA LEU A 36 8.90 39.09 -10.02
C LEU A 36 7.39 39.30 -9.99
N SER A 37 6.86 40.19 -10.84
CA SER A 37 5.41 40.45 -10.90
C SER A 37 4.61 39.27 -11.41
N LEU A 38 5.22 38.43 -12.25
CA LEU A 38 4.61 37.24 -12.83
C LEU A 38 4.83 35.97 -11.98
N GLN A 39 5.54 36.07 -10.85
CA GLN A 39 5.74 34.89 -10.00
C GLN A 39 4.39 34.39 -9.47
N PRO A 40 4.07 33.10 -9.69
CA PRO A 40 2.86 32.52 -9.13
C PRO A 40 2.94 32.60 -7.61
N LYS A 41 1.90 33.16 -6.99
CA LYS A 41 1.77 33.14 -5.53
C LYS A 41 1.71 31.67 -5.10
N PRO A 42 2.47 31.26 -4.06
CA PRO A 42 2.37 29.92 -3.52
C PRO A 42 0.91 29.64 -3.18
N ALA A 43 0.34 28.62 -3.82
CA ALA A 43 -0.98 28.13 -3.43
C ALA A 43 -0.89 27.72 -1.96
N GLU A 44 -1.82 28.21 -1.14
CA GLU A 44 -1.93 27.76 0.24
C GLU A 44 -2.17 26.26 0.22
N LEU A 45 -1.17 25.49 0.67
CA LEU A 45 -1.31 24.04 0.76
C LEU A 45 -2.38 23.74 1.80
N PRO A 46 -3.34 22.84 1.50
CA PRO A 46 -4.29 22.41 2.52
C PRO A 46 -3.52 21.86 3.72
N GLN A 47 -3.88 22.32 4.91
CA GLN A 47 -3.27 21.85 6.14
C GLN A 47 -3.47 20.34 6.24
N ARG A 48 -2.36 19.60 6.31
CA ARG A 48 -2.41 18.14 6.51
C ARG A 48 -3.05 17.90 7.88
N PRO A 49 -4.07 17.04 8.00
CA PRO A 49 -4.65 16.71 9.30
C PRO A 49 -3.53 16.21 10.23
N SER A 50 -3.52 16.72 11.46
CA SER A 50 -2.58 16.29 12.49
C SER A 50 -2.72 14.79 12.69
N PRO A 51 -1.62 14.01 12.78
CA PRO A 51 -1.72 12.60 13.10
C PRO A 51 -2.39 12.44 14.46
N THR A 52 -3.62 11.92 14.46
CA THR A 52 -4.29 11.50 15.69
C THR A 52 -3.47 10.37 16.29
N ALA A 53 -3.24 10.39 17.60
CA ALA A 53 -2.59 9.28 18.29
C ALA A 53 -3.43 8.02 18.08
N GLU A 54 -2.99 7.15 17.18
CA GLU A 54 -3.66 5.89 16.90
C GLU A 54 -3.60 4.99 18.13
N GLY A 55 -4.77 4.57 18.62
CA GLY A 55 -4.86 3.61 19.72
C GLY A 55 -4.20 2.27 19.39
N LEU A 56 -3.91 1.48 20.43
CA LEU A 56 -3.20 0.19 20.30
C LEU A 56 -3.85 -0.76 19.29
N VAL A 57 -5.19 -0.78 19.23
CA VAL A 57 -5.97 -1.60 18.29
C VAL A 57 -5.79 -1.12 16.84
N ALA A 58 -5.73 0.19 16.61
CA ALA A 58 -5.51 0.75 15.27
C ALA A 58 -4.11 0.38 14.75
N ARG A 59 -3.09 0.40 15.62
CA ARG A 59 -1.74 -0.05 15.28
C ARG A 59 -1.68 -1.53 14.91
N ILE A 60 -2.39 -2.38 15.65
CA ILE A 60 -2.51 -3.80 15.32
C ILE A 60 -3.23 -3.96 13.97
N ALA A 61 -4.34 -3.25 13.75
CA ALA A 61 -5.04 -3.29 12.47
C ALA A 61 -4.12 -2.91 11.31
N VAL A 62 -3.31 -1.85 11.43
CA VAL A 62 -2.32 -1.47 10.39
C VAL A 62 -1.32 -2.59 10.11
N LEU A 63 -0.84 -3.30 11.13
CA LEU A 63 0.09 -4.43 10.96
C LEU A 63 -0.50 -5.57 10.14
N PHE A 64 -1.81 -5.81 10.27
CA PHE A 64 -2.53 -6.87 9.56
C PHE A 64 -3.11 -6.43 8.20
N GLY A 65 -2.94 -5.16 7.78
CA GLY A 65 -3.45 -4.63 6.50
C GLY A 65 -4.77 -3.86 6.61
N GLY A 66 -5.16 -3.46 7.83
CA GLY A 66 -6.31 -2.63 8.14
C GLY A 66 -7.42 -3.36 8.90
N ALA A 67 -8.50 -2.62 9.18
CA ALA A 67 -9.68 -3.14 9.87
C ALA A 67 -10.31 -4.40 9.23
N PRO A 68 -10.47 -4.53 7.89
CA PRO A 68 -11.12 -5.71 7.31
C PRO A 68 -10.28 -6.99 7.50
N ALA A 69 -8.96 -6.90 7.40
CA ALA A 69 -8.06 -8.03 7.63
C ALA A 69 -8.11 -8.51 9.10
N LEU A 70 -8.09 -7.57 10.05
CA LEU A 70 -8.20 -7.88 11.47
C LEU A 70 -9.54 -8.56 11.81
N ALA A 71 -10.65 -8.11 11.20
CA ALA A 71 -11.95 -8.73 11.39
C ALA A 71 -11.96 -10.20 10.92
N GLY A 72 -11.30 -10.50 9.80
CA GLY A 72 -11.12 -11.88 9.31
C GLY A 72 -10.33 -12.75 10.28
N VAL A 73 -9.21 -12.25 10.80
CA VAL A 73 -8.38 -12.95 11.79
C VAL A 73 -9.16 -13.23 13.08
N CYS A 74 -9.88 -12.24 13.61
CA CYS A 74 -10.72 -12.43 14.79
C CYS A 74 -11.84 -13.45 14.55
N SER A 75 -12.49 -13.40 13.39
CA SER A 75 -13.56 -14.34 13.02
C SER A 75 -13.01 -15.77 12.94
N ALA A 76 -11.84 -15.97 12.31
CA ALA A 76 -11.19 -17.27 12.23
C ALA A 76 -10.80 -17.81 13.62
N ALA A 77 -10.34 -16.95 14.53
CA ALA A 77 -10.02 -17.34 15.90
C ALA A 77 -11.26 -17.82 16.68
N VAL A 78 -12.39 -17.11 16.54
CA VAL A 78 -13.66 -17.50 17.17
C VAL A 78 -14.17 -18.83 16.60
N VAL A 79 -14.10 -18.99 15.28
CA VAL A 79 -14.46 -20.25 14.62
C VAL A 79 -13.55 -21.38 15.11
N GLY A 80 -12.24 -21.19 15.12
CA GLY A 80 -11.30 -22.19 15.63
C GLY A 80 -11.57 -22.60 17.08
N LEU A 81 -11.93 -21.63 17.93
CA LEU A 81 -12.32 -21.90 19.31
C LEU A 81 -13.63 -22.69 19.41
N ALA A 82 -14.63 -22.35 18.58
CA ALA A 82 -15.88 -23.09 18.53
C ALA A 82 -15.65 -24.55 18.09
N PHE A 83 -14.87 -24.78 17.03
CA PHE A 83 -14.53 -26.12 16.56
C PHE A 83 -13.68 -26.90 17.56
N GLY A 84 -12.76 -26.24 18.27
CA GLY A 84 -11.94 -26.87 19.31
C GLY A 84 -12.73 -27.28 20.56
N TYR A 85 -13.86 -26.62 20.84
CA TYR A 85 -14.71 -26.92 21.98
C TYR A 85 -15.75 -28.02 21.69
N LEU A 86 -16.17 -28.18 20.43
CA LEU A 86 -17.21 -29.14 20.07
C LEU A 86 -16.71 -30.58 20.12
N ASN A 87 -17.45 -31.43 20.85
CA ASN A 87 -17.27 -32.89 20.83
C ASN A 87 -17.78 -33.45 19.48
N PRO A 88 -17.20 -34.52 18.91
CA PRO A 88 -17.66 -35.13 17.65
C PRO A 88 -19.17 -35.36 17.56
N THR A 89 -19.85 -35.68 18.66
CA THR A 89 -21.32 -35.86 18.68
C THR A 89 -22.07 -34.55 18.39
N THR A 90 -21.55 -33.41 18.82
CA THR A 90 -22.18 -32.09 18.58
C THR A 90 -21.94 -31.60 17.15
N LEU A 91 -20.79 -31.97 16.55
CA LEU A 91 -20.52 -31.69 15.14
C LEU A 91 -21.47 -32.46 14.22
N ASP A 92 -21.76 -33.73 14.54
CA ASP A 92 -22.66 -34.58 13.74
C ASP A 92 -24.10 -34.02 13.68
N VAL A 93 -24.59 -33.44 14.78
CA VAL A 93 -25.88 -32.73 14.83
C VAL A 93 -25.87 -31.45 13.99
N LEU A 94 -24.77 -30.70 14.00
CA LEU A 94 -24.62 -29.43 13.27
C LEU A 94 -24.44 -29.63 11.75
N THR A 95 -23.77 -30.70 11.35
CA THR A 95 -23.56 -31.06 9.93
C THR A 95 -24.71 -31.90 9.37
N GLY A 96 -25.72 -32.24 10.17
CA GLY A 96 -26.87 -33.04 9.74
C GLY A 96 -26.50 -34.46 9.32
N GLY A 97 -25.50 -35.07 9.95
CA GLY A 97 -25.03 -36.41 9.64
C GLY A 97 -24.18 -36.51 8.36
N LEU A 98 -23.80 -35.40 7.73
CA LEU A 98 -22.94 -35.39 6.52
C LEU A 98 -21.58 -36.04 6.74
N THR A 99 -21.11 -36.08 8.00
CA THR A 99 -19.80 -36.62 8.36
C THR A 99 -19.77 -38.14 8.54
N GLY A 100 -20.93 -38.83 8.53
CA GLY A 100 -21.02 -40.29 8.48
C GLY A 100 -20.01 -41.01 9.38
N ALA A 101 -19.78 -40.48 10.59
CA ALA A 101 -18.77 -41.00 11.49
C ALA A 101 -19.32 -42.24 12.18
N GLU A 102 -19.40 -43.35 11.43
CA GLU A 102 -19.68 -44.65 12.02
C GLU A 102 -18.51 -45.01 12.92
N THR A 103 -18.73 -44.89 14.23
CA THR A 103 -17.81 -45.40 15.23
C THR A 103 -17.78 -46.92 15.11
N LEU A 104 -16.83 -47.45 14.34
CA LEU A 104 -16.55 -48.88 14.34
C LEU A 104 -15.93 -49.27 15.68
N GLU A 105 -16.69 -49.99 16.48
CA GLU A 105 -16.18 -50.69 17.66
C GLU A 105 -15.20 -51.79 17.19
N MET A 106 -13.89 -51.51 17.29
CA MET A 106 -12.83 -52.49 16.94
C MET A 106 -12.51 -53.47 18.08
N PHE A 107 -13.21 -53.37 19.22
CA PHE A 107 -13.06 -54.28 20.35
C PHE A 107 -14.37 -55.03 20.58
N PRO A 108 -14.37 -56.38 20.62
CA PRO A 108 -15.55 -57.12 21.05
C PRO A 108 -15.90 -56.71 22.47
N SER A 109 -17.19 -56.48 22.72
CA SER A 109 -17.70 -56.05 24.01
C SER A 109 -17.23 -57.01 25.12
N ALA A 110 -16.81 -56.45 26.25
CA ALA A 110 -16.29 -57.21 27.39
C ALA A 110 -17.26 -58.29 27.89
N ASP A 111 -18.56 -58.13 27.60
CA ASP A 111 -19.60 -59.13 27.84
C ASP A 111 -19.30 -60.48 27.15
N PHE A 112 -18.74 -60.46 25.92
CA PHE A 112 -18.29 -61.66 25.21
C PHE A 112 -17.10 -62.35 25.89
N LEU A 113 -16.33 -61.65 26.73
CA LEU A 113 -15.23 -62.30 27.48
C LEU A 113 -15.69 -62.87 28.82
N THR A 114 -16.85 -62.44 29.33
CA THR A 114 -17.40 -62.87 30.62
C THR A 114 -18.53 -63.89 30.49
N THR A 115 -19.20 -63.97 29.34
CA THR A 115 -20.36 -64.87 29.11
C THR A 115 -19.96 -66.26 28.61
N GLU A 116 -18.83 -66.39 27.92
CA GLU A 116 -18.39 -67.63 27.25
C GLU A 116 -17.07 -68.20 27.80
N GLY A 117 -16.78 -67.87 29.06
CA GLY A 117 -15.81 -68.56 29.92
C GLY A 117 -16.43 -69.68 30.74
#